data_AF-A0A354U6B7-F1
#
_entry.id   AF-A0A354U6B7-F1
#
_cell.length_a   1.000
_cell.length_b   1.000
_cell.length_c   1.000
_cell.angle_alpha   90.00
_cell.angle_beta   90.00
_cell.angle_gamma   90.00
#
_symmetry.space_group_name_H-M   'P 1'
#
loop_
_entity.id
_entity.type
_entity.pdbx_description
1 polymer ?
#
loop_
_entity_poly.entity_id
_entity_poly.type
_entity_poly.pdbx_seq_one_letter_code
_entity_poly.pdbx_strand_id
1 'polypeptide(L)'
;EKLPIRLEQSVSAGEIARRIGDSLFIMLHNDSDIVQSGTAGITGGGLTALKPLKFSLAPKAKQSFEIPVKEIAPNGKQLELMLHVNKNLFRIPLQLAVNEIVPHNFKMKNAEGKIEFGNGKIKVQMNVKDSTADGASGKRNPWENDCVELFFDLAPEILPQTHAQAYTPQTFRLFITPRGTEKLHVMG
;
A
#
# COMPACT_ATOMS: atom_id res chain seq x y z
N GLU A 1 40.14 22.90 -9.49
CA GLU A 1 38.77 23.11 -8.98
C GLU A 1 38.06 21.77 -8.88
N LYS A 2 37.50 21.43 -7.71
CA LYS A 2 36.55 20.31 -7.57
C LYS A 2 35.16 20.92 -7.58
N LEU A 3 34.42 20.76 -8.67
CA LEU A 3 33.01 21.15 -8.72
C LEU A 3 32.24 20.25 -7.74
N PRO A 4 31.47 20.83 -6.80
CA PRO A 4 30.65 20.03 -5.90
C PRO A 4 29.56 19.33 -6.73
N ILE A 5 29.43 18.02 -6.56
CA ILE A 5 28.32 17.24 -7.12
C ILE A 5 27.03 17.81 -6.55
N ARG A 6 26.17 18.33 -7.41
CA ARG A 6 24.81 18.77 -7.03
C ARG A 6 23.84 17.74 -7.55
N LEU A 7 23.11 17.09 -6.64
CA LEU A 7 21.92 16.35 -7.02
C LEU A 7 20.87 17.40 -7.43
N GLU A 8 20.60 17.53 -8.72
CA GLU A 8 19.57 18.45 -9.22
C GLU A 8 18.20 18.11 -8.64
N GLN A 9 17.95 16.82 -8.42
CA GLN A 9 16.79 16.30 -7.72
C GLN A 9 17.24 15.56 -6.45
N SER A 10 17.35 16.29 -5.34
CA SER A 10 17.71 15.74 -4.02
C SER A 10 16.56 15.03 -3.30
N VAL A 11 15.34 15.22 -3.79
CA VAL A 11 14.13 14.57 -3.27
C VAL A 11 13.49 13.71 -4.36
N SER A 12 13.37 12.42 -4.09
CA SER A 12 12.76 11.43 -4.98
C SER A 12 11.49 10.84 -4.35
N ALA A 13 10.74 10.08 -5.14
CA ALA A 13 9.54 9.38 -4.71
C ALA A 13 9.54 7.95 -5.25
N GLY A 14 8.79 7.05 -4.60
CA GLY A 14 8.54 5.71 -5.12
C GLY A 14 7.62 5.71 -6.35
N GLU A 15 7.44 4.53 -6.95
CA GLU A 15 6.64 4.35 -8.18
C GLU A 15 5.12 4.33 -7.95
N ILE A 16 4.69 4.06 -6.71
CA ILE A 16 3.28 3.87 -6.35
C ILE A 16 2.83 4.99 -5.42
N ALA A 17 1.60 5.45 -5.63
CA ALA A 17 0.82 6.15 -4.62
C ALA A 17 -0.38 5.29 -4.21
N ARG A 18 -0.63 5.20 -2.91
CA ARG A 18 -1.71 4.38 -2.35
C ARG A 18 -2.84 5.27 -1.87
N ARG A 19 -4.05 5.03 -2.38
CA ARG A 19 -5.25 5.73 -1.93
C ARG A 19 -6.00 4.90 -0.91
N ILE A 20 -6.33 5.52 0.23
CA ILE A 20 -7.18 4.95 1.28
C ILE A 20 -8.26 5.99 1.56
N GLY A 21 -9.51 5.71 1.16
CA GLY A 21 -10.60 6.68 1.23
C GLY A 21 -10.27 7.98 0.46
N ASP A 22 -10.33 9.11 1.16
CA ASP A 22 -10.06 10.45 0.61
C ASP A 22 -8.60 10.91 0.76
N SER A 23 -7.71 9.97 1.09
CA SER A 23 -6.30 10.25 1.34
C SER A 23 -5.42 9.48 0.36
N LEU A 24 -4.45 10.18 -0.24
CA LEU A 24 -3.42 9.60 -1.10
C LEU A 24 -2.08 9.65 -0.37
N PHE A 25 -1.49 8.49 -0.12
CA PHE A 25 -0.19 8.33 0.51
C PHE A 25 0.91 8.21 -0.55
N ILE A 26 1.97 8.99 -0.37
CA ILE A 26 3.18 8.96 -1.19
C ILE A 26 4.41 8.81 -0.27
N MET A 27 5.43 8.08 -0.72
CA MET A 27 6.71 8.03 -0.01
C MET A 27 7.68 8.99 -0.67
N LEU A 28 8.24 9.91 0.11
CA LEU A 28 9.32 10.79 -0.32
C LEU A 28 10.64 10.39 0.33
N HIS A 29 11.71 10.53 -0.43
CA HIS A 29 13.07 10.20 -0.02
C HIS A 29 13.97 11.42 -0.19
N ASN A 30 14.75 11.75 0.83
CA ASN A 30 15.77 12.78 0.74
C ASN A 30 17.14 12.12 0.61
N ASP A 31 17.70 12.14 -0.60
CA ASP A 31 18.98 11.51 -0.92
C ASP A 31 20.18 12.40 -0.57
N SER A 32 19.94 13.63 -0.11
CA SER A 32 20.99 14.59 0.26
C SER A 32 21.39 14.51 1.74
N ASP A 33 22.51 15.17 2.06
CA ASP A 33 23.05 15.27 3.43
C ASP A 33 22.51 16.48 4.20
N ILE A 34 21.52 17.19 3.65
CA ILE A 34 20.88 18.36 4.27
C ILE A 34 19.37 18.19 4.35
N VAL A 35 18.73 18.96 5.22
CA VAL A 35 17.26 19.02 5.27
C VAL A 35 16.73 19.58 3.95
N GLN A 36 15.76 18.89 3.36
CA GLN A 36 15.05 19.37 2.16
C GLN A 36 13.63 19.76 2.54
N SER A 37 13.12 20.84 1.97
CA SER A 37 11.74 21.28 2.19
C SER A 37 11.13 21.72 0.87
N GLY A 38 9.82 21.56 0.75
CA GLY A 38 9.14 21.80 -0.50
C GLY A 38 7.63 21.73 -0.41
N THR A 39 7.00 21.70 -1.58
CA THR A 39 5.56 21.46 -1.71
C THR A 39 5.31 20.33 -2.70
N ALA A 40 4.40 19.44 -2.35
CA ALA A 40 3.94 18.35 -3.18
C ALA A 40 2.46 18.54 -3.53
N GLY A 41 2.09 18.12 -4.73
CA GLY A 41 0.71 18.06 -5.22
C GLY A 41 0.56 16.94 -6.23
N ILE A 42 -0.65 16.73 -6.74
CA ILE A 42 -0.91 15.71 -7.76
C ILE A 42 -1.70 16.27 -8.94
N THR A 43 -1.59 15.60 -10.08
CA THR A 43 -2.41 15.82 -11.27
C THR A 43 -2.71 14.50 -11.97
N GLY A 44 -3.84 14.40 -12.67
CA GLY A 44 -4.22 13.21 -13.41
C GLY A 44 -4.80 12.10 -12.53
N GLY A 45 -4.96 10.90 -13.09
CA GLY A 45 -5.48 9.73 -12.36
C GLY A 45 -6.94 9.84 -11.89
N GLY A 46 -7.70 10.81 -12.42
CA GLY A 46 -9.07 11.09 -11.93
C GLY A 46 -9.11 11.69 -10.53
N LEU A 47 -7.99 12.24 -10.04
CA LEU A 47 -7.86 12.80 -8.70
C LEU A 47 -7.43 14.26 -8.74
N THR A 48 -7.79 15.01 -7.71
CA THR A 48 -7.24 16.33 -7.42
C THR A 48 -6.94 16.48 -5.94
N ALA A 49 -5.82 17.12 -5.62
CA ALA A 49 -5.48 17.47 -4.25
C ALA A 49 -6.41 18.57 -3.73
N LEU A 50 -6.90 18.43 -2.51
CA LEU A 50 -7.69 19.48 -1.85
C LEU A 50 -6.84 20.68 -1.45
N LYS A 51 -5.57 20.42 -1.10
CA LYS A 51 -4.57 21.44 -0.77
C LYS A 51 -3.17 20.93 -1.10
N PRO A 52 -2.22 21.82 -1.45
CA PRO A 52 -0.82 21.44 -1.57
C PRO A 52 -0.27 20.95 -0.23
N LEU A 53 0.52 19.88 -0.27
CA LEU A 53 1.23 19.32 0.88
C LEU A 53 2.55 20.06 1.04
N LYS A 54 2.77 20.75 2.17
CA LYS A 54 4.09 21.25 2.55
C LYS A 54 4.83 20.16 3.31
N PHE A 55 6.12 19.95 3.00
CA PHE A 55 6.93 18.94 3.67
C PHE A 55 8.31 19.46 4.05
N SER A 56 8.91 18.81 5.04
CA SER A 56 10.32 18.92 5.40
C SER A 56 10.84 17.51 5.70
N LEU A 57 11.98 17.15 5.13
CA LEU A 57 12.61 15.83 5.24
C LEU A 57 14.02 15.99 5.76
N ALA A 58 14.34 15.27 6.83
CA ALA A 58 15.69 15.20 7.36
C ALA A 58 16.67 14.57 6.33
N PRO A 59 17.99 14.80 6.47
CA PRO A 59 19.00 14.14 5.64
C PRO A 59 18.81 12.63 5.62
N LYS A 60 18.91 11.99 4.44
CA LYS A 60 18.79 10.53 4.27
C LYS A 60 17.48 9.92 4.78
N ALA A 61 16.48 10.73 5.09
CA ALA A 61 15.21 10.26 5.59
C ALA A 61 14.28 9.84 4.45
N LYS A 62 13.41 8.88 4.77
CA LYS A 62 12.24 8.52 3.98
C LYS A 62 11.01 8.68 4.86
N GLN A 63 9.94 9.24 4.31
CA GLN A 63 8.71 9.46 5.04
C GLN A 63 7.50 9.37 4.12
N SER A 64 6.46 8.71 4.62
CA SER A 64 5.15 8.70 4.00
C SER A 64 4.43 10.00 4.30
N PHE A 65 3.85 10.61 3.28
CA PHE A 65 3.05 11.81 3.40
C PHE A 65 1.66 11.59 2.85
N GLU A 66 0.69 12.14 3.57
CA GLU A 66 -0.71 12.14 3.20
C GLU A 66 -1.06 13.41 2.40
N ILE A 67 -1.63 13.20 1.22
CA ILE A 67 -2.25 14.25 0.40
C ILE A 67 -3.76 14.02 0.42
N PRO A 68 -4.56 14.91 1.04
CA PRO A 68 -6.01 14.85 0.93
C PRO A 68 -6.45 15.07 -0.51
N VAL A 69 -7.28 14.18 -1.04
CA VAL A 69 -7.72 14.18 -2.44
C VAL A 69 -9.24 14.06 -2.54
N LYS A 70 -9.77 14.40 -3.71
CA LYS A 70 -11.11 14.02 -4.13
C LYS A 70 -11.11 13.50 -5.56
N GLU A 71 -12.12 12.73 -5.89
CA GLU A 71 -12.35 12.28 -7.26
C GLU A 71 -12.85 13.41 -8.15
N ILE A 72 -12.41 13.38 -9.40
CA ILE A 72 -12.86 14.23 -10.48
C ILE A 72 -13.04 13.39 -11.75
N ALA A 73 -13.77 13.91 -12.73
CA ALA A 73 -13.93 13.26 -14.02
C ALA A 73 -12.55 12.91 -14.62
N PRO A 74 -12.30 11.65 -15.02
CA PRO A 74 -11.03 11.26 -15.60
C PRO A 74 -10.77 12.04 -16.89
N ASN A 75 -9.57 12.58 -17.03
CA ASN A 75 -9.13 13.30 -18.22
C ASN A 75 -8.18 12.47 -19.12
N GLY A 76 -8.10 11.16 -18.87
CA GLY A 76 -7.21 10.23 -19.57
C GLY A 76 -5.72 10.36 -19.23
N LYS A 77 -5.32 11.30 -18.35
CA LYS A 77 -3.92 11.47 -17.95
C LYS A 77 -3.56 10.53 -16.80
N GLN A 78 -2.34 9.97 -16.86
CA GLN A 78 -1.74 9.25 -15.75
C GLN A 78 -1.60 10.15 -14.51
N LEU A 79 -1.64 9.54 -13.32
CA LEU A 79 -1.34 10.22 -12.07
C LEU A 79 0.14 10.64 -12.05
N GLU A 80 0.41 11.91 -11.79
CA GLU A 80 1.75 12.44 -11.55
C GLU A 80 1.82 13.13 -10.19
N LEU A 81 2.93 12.92 -9.48
CA LEU A 81 3.35 13.74 -8.37
C LEU A 81 4.06 14.99 -8.91
N MET A 82 3.56 16.15 -8.51
CA MET A 82 4.20 17.43 -8.74
C MET A 82 5.00 17.82 -7.50
N LEU A 83 6.33 17.82 -7.62
CA LEU A 83 7.24 18.09 -6.51
C LEU A 83 7.99 19.40 -6.75
N HIS A 84 7.73 20.41 -5.91
CA HIS A 84 8.40 21.70 -5.97
C HIS A 84 9.43 21.81 -4.83
N VAL A 85 10.72 21.72 -5.20
CA VAL A 85 11.87 21.74 -4.27
C VAL A 85 12.97 22.60 -4.88
N ASN A 86 13.61 23.45 -4.08
CA ASN A 86 14.73 24.31 -4.52
C ASN A 86 14.42 25.15 -5.78
N LYS A 87 13.18 25.65 -5.90
CA LYS A 87 12.65 26.41 -7.06
C LYS A 87 12.50 25.60 -8.36
N ASN A 88 12.73 24.29 -8.30
CA ASN A 88 12.55 23.37 -9.42
C ASN A 88 11.26 22.58 -9.23
N LEU A 89 10.54 22.39 -10.33
CA LEU A 89 9.35 21.55 -10.38
C LEU A 89 9.69 20.23 -11.09
N PHE A 90 9.53 19.13 -10.38
CA PHE A 90 9.64 17.78 -10.92
C PHE A 90 8.26 17.16 -11.08
N ARG A 91 8.08 16.36 -12.13
CA ARG A 91 6.89 15.55 -12.37
C ARG A 91 7.31 14.10 -12.35
N ILE A 92 6.75 13.35 -11.42
CA ILE A 92 7.08 11.93 -11.22
C ILE A 92 5.81 11.13 -11.54
N PRO A 93 5.79 10.29 -12.57
CA PRO A 93 4.63 9.44 -12.85
C PRO A 93 4.44 8.44 -11.70
N LEU A 94 3.20 8.22 -11.31
CA LEU A 94 2.82 7.29 -10.26
C LEU A 94 1.83 6.26 -10.79
N GLN A 95 1.94 5.04 -10.29
CA GLN A 95 0.86 4.06 -10.36
C GLN A 95 -0.07 4.26 -9.17
N LEU A 96 -1.38 4.32 -9.44
CA LEU A 96 -2.39 4.45 -8.41
C LEU A 96 -2.81 3.07 -7.91
N ALA A 97 -2.51 2.75 -6.66
CA ALA A 97 -3.06 1.61 -5.95
C ALA A 97 -4.23 2.08 -5.09
N VAL A 98 -5.43 1.52 -5.29
CA VAL A 98 -6.62 1.87 -4.50
C VAL A 98 -6.85 0.77 -3.47
N ASN A 99 -6.81 1.12 -2.19
CA ASN A 99 -7.26 0.24 -1.12
C ASN A 99 -8.76 0.45 -0.95
N GLU A 100 -9.51 -0.57 -1.34
CA GLU A 100 -10.95 -0.60 -1.10
C GLU A 100 -11.25 -0.87 0.37
N ILE A 101 -12.33 -0.27 0.85
CA ILE A 101 -12.88 -0.64 2.15
C ILE A 101 -13.45 -2.04 2.00
N VAL A 102 -12.90 -2.99 2.74
CA VAL A 102 -13.47 -4.34 2.78
C VAL A 102 -14.87 -4.24 3.39
N PRO A 103 -15.93 -4.56 2.63
CA PRO A 103 -17.28 -4.50 3.16
C PRO A 103 -17.44 -5.55 4.26
N HIS A 104 -18.27 -5.25 5.25
CA HIS A 104 -18.56 -6.19 6.34
C HIS A 104 -19.04 -7.54 5.82
N ASN A 105 -19.81 -7.56 4.73
CA ASN A 105 -20.21 -8.79 4.05
C ASN A 105 -19.54 -8.84 2.68
N PHE A 106 -19.01 -9.98 2.30
CA PHE A 106 -18.35 -10.18 1.02
C PHE A 106 -18.85 -11.44 0.32
N LYS A 107 -18.80 -11.41 -1.01
CA LYS A 107 -19.18 -12.54 -1.87
C LYS A 107 -18.15 -12.69 -2.98
N MET A 108 -17.59 -13.89 -3.06
CA MET A 108 -16.66 -14.34 -4.09
C MET A 108 -17.36 -15.42 -4.93
N LYS A 109 -16.68 -15.89 -6.00
CA LYS A 109 -17.22 -16.93 -6.88
C LYS A 109 -17.66 -18.19 -6.12
N ASN A 110 -16.84 -18.65 -5.17
CA ASN A 110 -17.04 -19.91 -4.44
C ASN A 110 -17.14 -19.75 -2.92
N ALA A 111 -17.20 -18.52 -2.41
CA ALA A 111 -17.26 -18.26 -0.98
C ALA A 111 -18.10 -17.01 -0.69
N GLU A 112 -18.74 -16.99 0.47
CA GLU A 112 -19.40 -15.80 0.99
C GLU A 112 -19.19 -15.73 2.50
N GLY A 113 -19.16 -14.53 3.05
CA GLY A 113 -18.83 -14.38 4.45
C GLY A 113 -19.02 -12.98 4.99
N LYS A 114 -18.66 -12.85 6.26
CA LYS A 114 -18.66 -11.61 7.01
C LYS A 114 -17.32 -11.41 7.71
N ILE A 115 -16.84 -10.18 7.72
CA ILE A 115 -15.69 -9.73 8.50
C ILE A 115 -16.13 -8.63 9.47
N GLU A 116 -15.67 -8.71 10.71
CA GLU A 116 -15.89 -7.70 11.75
C GLU A 116 -14.56 -7.32 12.39
N PHE A 117 -14.35 -6.02 12.54
CA PHE A 117 -13.21 -5.43 13.24
C PHE A 117 -13.70 -4.79 14.53
N GLY A 118 -13.06 -5.11 15.66
CA GLY A 118 -13.39 -4.46 16.93
C GLY A 118 -12.91 -5.22 18.15
N ASN A 119 -12.86 -4.54 19.30
CA ASN A 119 -12.45 -5.12 20.59
C ASN A 119 -11.08 -5.85 20.53
N GLY A 120 -10.13 -5.31 19.75
CA GLY A 120 -8.80 -5.90 19.56
C GLY A 120 -8.79 -7.24 18.81
N LYS A 121 -9.87 -7.58 18.09
CA LYS A 121 -10.01 -8.83 17.35
C LYS A 121 -10.54 -8.58 15.95
N ILE A 122 -10.22 -9.52 15.05
CA ILE A 122 -10.79 -9.62 13.73
C ILE A 122 -11.57 -10.93 13.70
N LYS A 123 -12.88 -10.86 13.44
CA LYS A 123 -13.72 -12.05 13.30
C LYS A 123 -14.05 -12.23 11.84
N VAL A 124 -13.68 -13.37 11.29
CA VAL A 124 -14.03 -13.77 9.93
C VAL A 124 -14.93 -15.00 10.02
N GLN A 125 -16.11 -14.91 9.44
CA GLN A 125 -17.01 -16.04 9.22
C GLN A 125 -17.17 -16.23 7.73
N MET A 126 -16.98 -17.45 7.23
CA MET A 126 -17.09 -17.72 5.81
C MET A 126 -17.68 -19.09 5.54
N ASN A 127 -18.54 -19.16 4.53
CA ASN A 127 -19.04 -20.38 3.93
C ASN A 127 -18.32 -20.57 2.60
N VAL A 128 -17.55 -21.66 2.48
CA VAL A 128 -16.84 -22.02 1.26
C VAL A 128 -17.57 -23.19 0.61
N LYS A 129 -17.91 -23.03 -0.68
CA LYS A 129 -18.55 -24.09 -1.48
C LYS A 129 -17.50 -25.06 -1.96
N ASP A 130 -17.10 -25.96 -1.07
CA ASP A 130 -16.18 -27.04 -1.38
C ASP A 130 -16.66 -28.34 -0.74
N SER A 131 -17.08 -29.28 -1.59
CA SER A 131 -17.56 -30.61 -1.18
C SER A 131 -16.47 -31.67 -1.21
N THR A 132 -15.28 -31.36 -1.72
CA THR A 132 -14.19 -32.33 -1.84
C THR A 132 -13.41 -32.36 -0.55
N ALA A 133 -12.90 -33.52 -0.15
CA ALA A 133 -12.00 -33.60 0.99
C ALA A 133 -10.58 -33.27 0.58
N ASP A 134 -9.96 -32.39 1.35
CA ASP A 134 -8.52 -32.28 1.40
C ASP A 134 -7.90 -33.68 1.58
N GLY A 135 -6.92 -34.02 0.74
CA GLY A 135 -6.24 -35.31 0.78
C GLY A 135 -5.51 -35.55 2.11
N ALA A 136 -4.69 -36.61 2.19
CA ALA A 136 -3.93 -36.91 3.41
C ALA A 136 -3.16 -35.68 3.94
N SER A 137 -3.33 -35.39 5.23
CA SER A 137 -2.64 -34.31 5.94
C SER A 137 -1.19 -34.70 6.23
N GLY A 138 -0.25 -33.75 6.24
CA GLY A 138 1.11 -34.03 6.75
C GLY A 138 2.22 -33.13 6.20
N LYS A 139 2.62 -33.34 4.94
CA LYS A 139 3.83 -32.69 4.36
C LYS A 139 3.57 -31.44 3.53
N ARG A 140 2.30 -31.10 3.33
CA ARG A 140 1.88 -30.00 2.46
C ARG A 140 1.96 -28.67 3.19
N ASN A 141 2.43 -27.65 2.48
CA ASN A 141 2.40 -26.27 2.97
C ASN A 141 0.94 -25.82 3.20
N PRO A 142 0.67 -24.83 4.06
CA PRO A 142 -0.69 -24.38 4.33
C PRO A 142 -1.49 -24.01 3.07
N TRP A 143 -0.86 -23.38 2.07
CA TRP A 143 -1.49 -22.99 0.78
C TRP A 143 -1.76 -24.16 -0.18
N GLU A 144 -1.25 -25.36 0.12
CA GLU A 144 -1.47 -26.59 -0.66
C GLU A 144 -2.62 -27.44 -0.09
N ASN A 145 -3.28 -26.93 0.96
CA ASN A 145 -4.42 -27.53 1.64
C ASN A 145 -5.66 -26.67 1.41
N ASP A 146 -6.84 -27.23 1.66
CA ASP A 146 -8.08 -26.47 1.68
C ASP A 146 -7.97 -25.43 2.80
N CYS A 147 -7.85 -24.16 2.42
CA CYS A 147 -7.65 -23.09 3.38
C CYS A 147 -8.33 -21.78 2.99
N VAL A 148 -8.48 -20.93 3.99
CA VAL A 148 -8.73 -19.51 3.85
C VAL A 148 -7.44 -18.80 4.10
N GLU A 149 -7.02 -17.97 3.16
CA GLU A 149 -5.82 -17.17 3.30
C GLU A 149 -6.17 -15.69 3.48
N LEU A 150 -5.61 -15.07 4.51
CA LEU A 150 -5.78 -13.66 4.83
C LEU A 150 -4.41 -12.97 4.77
N PHE A 151 -4.35 -11.84 4.06
CA PHE A 151 -3.15 -11.02 3.96
C PHE A 151 -3.33 -9.77 4.82
N PHE A 152 -2.35 -9.52 5.69
CA PHE A 152 -2.32 -8.36 6.55
C PHE A 152 -1.11 -7.50 6.17
N ASP A 153 -1.32 -6.19 6.21
CA ASP A 153 -0.29 -5.17 6.14
C ASP A 153 -0.54 -4.20 7.29
N LEU A 154 0.39 -4.15 8.25
CA LEU A 154 0.27 -3.30 9.43
C LEU A 154 0.75 -1.87 9.19
N ALA A 155 1.35 -1.59 8.04
CA ALA A 155 1.82 -0.25 7.67
C ALA A 155 1.58 0.02 6.18
N PRO A 156 0.31 -0.05 5.72
CA PRO A 156 -0.02 0.08 4.29
C PRO A 156 0.39 1.42 3.67
N GLU A 157 0.59 2.45 4.49
CA GLU A 157 1.08 3.77 4.10
C GLU A 157 2.58 3.80 3.82
N ILE A 158 3.34 2.78 4.23
CA ILE A 158 4.78 2.68 4.00
C ILE A 158 5.02 2.02 2.66
N LEU A 159 5.23 2.85 1.64
CA LEU A 159 5.47 2.40 0.27
C LEU A 159 6.98 2.29 0.01
N PRO A 160 7.51 1.09 -0.31
CA PRO A 160 8.90 0.94 -0.72
C PRO A 160 9.21 1.75 -1.99
N GLN A 161 10.46 2.20 -2.13
CA GLN A 161 10.90 2.95 -3.31
C GLN A 161 10.86 2.08 -4.58
N THR A 162 11.29 0.83 -4.44
CA THR A 162 11.31 -0.19 -5.49
C THR A 162 10.47 -1.39 -5.06
N HIS A 163 9.88 -2.08 -6.03
CA HIS A 163 9.05 -3.27 -5.78
C HIS A 163 7.96 -3.04 -4.72
N ALA A 164 7.22 -1.93 -4.83
CA ALA A 164 6.20 -1.57 -3.84
C ALA A 164 5.01 -2.56 -3.73
N GLN A 165 5.01 -3.62 -4.56
CA GLN A 165 4.09 -4.76 -4.44
C GLN A 165 4.66 -5.93 -3.62
N ALA A 166 5.94 -5.88 -3.22
CA ALA A 166 6.57 -6.90 -2.41
C ALA A 166 6.13 -6.80 -0.94
N TYR A 167 6.17 -7.94 -0.26
CA TYR A 167 5.98 -8.00 1.19
C TYR A 167 7.04 -7.21 1.92
N THR A 168 6.58 -6.49 2.95
CA THR A 168 7.42 -5.78 3.90
C THR A 168 7.48 -6.57 5.21
N PRO A 169 8.40 -6.27 6.14
CA PRO A 169 8.38 -6.87 7.47
C PRO A 169 7.09 -6.59 8.28
N GLN A 170 6.20 -5.75 7.76
CA GLN A 170 4.90 -5.40 8.35
C GLN A 170 3.75 -6.19 7.73
N THR A 171 4.05 -6.97 6.69
CA THR A 171 3.09 -7.87 6.05
C THR A 171 3.19 -9.28 6.59
N PHE A 172 2.05 -9.93 6.79
CA PHE A 172 1.99 -11.35 7.15
C PHE A 172 0.73 -11.99 6.59
N ARG A 173 0.74 -13.31 6.52
CA ARG A 173 -0.31 -14.18 6.01
C ARG A 173 -0.84 -15.02 7.15
N LEU A 174 -2.16 -15.15 7.23
CA LEU A 174 -2.83 -16.13 8.09
C LEU A 174 -3.51 -17.17 7.21
N PHE A 175 -3.29 -18.44 7.52
CA PHE A 175 -3.99 -19.55 6.89
C PHE A 175 -4.92 -20.21 7.90
N ILE A 176 -6.20 -20.33 7.54
CA ILE A 176 -7.20 -21.07 8.30
C ILE A 176 -7.51 -22.35 7.55
N THR A 177 -7.09 -23.48 8.11
CA THR A 177 -7.20 -24.82 7.52
C THR A 177 -8.28 -25.62 8.25
N PRO A 178 -9.55 -25.60 7.79
CA PRO A 178 -10.68 -26.16 8.53
C PRO A 178 -10.56 -27.67 8.82
N ARG A 179 -9.84 -28.42 7.96
CA ARG A 179 -9.66 -29.88 8.05
C ARG A 179 -8.28 -30.29 8.55
N GLY A 180 -7.37 -29.34 8.74
CA GLY A 180 -6.02 -29.60 9.26
C GLY A 180 -6.02 -29.92 10.75
N THR A 181 -4.98 -30.63 11.21
CA THR A 181 -4.72 -30.86 12.64
C THR A 181 -4.40 -29.54 13.36
N GLU A 182 -3.56 -28.72 12.74
CA GLU A 182 -3.37 -27.32 13.08
C GLU A 182 -4.28 -26.47 12.18
N LYS A 183 -5.12 -25.65 12.82
CA LYS A 183 -6.19 -24.90 12.14
C LYS A 183 -5.82 -23.46 11.79
N LEU A 184 -4.73 -22.93 12.35
CA LEU A 184 -4.29 -21.55 12.14
C LEU A 184 -2.78 -21.54 11.99
N HIS A 185 -2.30 -21.04 10.85
CA HIS A 185 -0.88 -20.88 10.55
C HIS A 185 -0.56 -19.40 10.32
N VAL A 186 0.57 -18.92 10.82
CA VAL A 186 1.06 -17.56 10.60
C VAL A 186 2.36 -17.62 9.82
N MET A 187 2.49 -16.80 8.78
CA MET A 187 3.71 -16.69 7.98
C MET A 187 3.99 -15.23 7.62
N GLY A 188 5.24 -14.78 7.70
CA GLY A 188 5.64 -13.40 7.38
C GLY A 188 7.15 -13.25 7.41
#